data_AF-A0A963JWA9-F1
#
_entry.id   AF-A0A963JWA9-F1
#
_cell.length_a   1.000
_cell.length_b   1.000
_cell.length_c   1.000
_cell.angle_alpha   90.00
_cell.angle_beta   90.00
_cell.angle_gamma   90.00
#
_symmetry.space_group_name_H-M   'P 1'
#
loop_
_entity.id
_entity.type
_entity.pdbx_description
1 polymer ?
#
loop_
_entity_poly.entity_id
_entity_poly.type
_entity_poly.pdbx_seq_one_letter_code
_entity_poly.pdbx_strand_id
1 'polypeptide(L)' 'VITAMAPAQVVHGRLVARLARAMGNQLRAPCEPITEAGIKPAQRDDTYWQADLVVHCRPLVPGQIYLTDPRLVVE' A
#
# COMPACT_ATOMS: atom_id res chain seq x y z
N VAL A 1 -14.19 12.02 -10.92
CA VAL A 1 -14.63 10.74 -11.54
C VAL A 1 -14.03 9.61 -10.72
N ILE A 2 -14.79 8.55 -10.45
CA ILE A 2 -14.32 7.37 -9.72
C ILE A 2 -13.98 6.29 -10.75
N THR A 3 -12.79 5.71 -10.64
CA THR A 3 -12.33 4.63 -11.52
C THR A 3 -12.26 3.34 -10.72
N ALA A 4 -12.88 2.28 -11.23
CA ALA A 4 -12.74 0.94 -10.68
C ALA A 4 -11.48 0.27 -11.25
N MET A 5 -10.71 -0.41 -10.40
CA MET A 5 -9.60 -1.26 -10.86
C MET A 5 -10.16 -2.60 -11.35
N ALA A 6 -9.67 -3.06 -12.50
CA ALA A 6 -9.92 -4.42 -12.95
C ALA A 6 -9.25 -5.40 -11.98
N PRO A 7 -9.77 -6.63 -11.82
CA PRO A 7 -9.09 -7.66 -11.05
C PRO A 7 -7.65 -7.86 -11.53
N ALA A 8 -6.71 -7.97 -10.59
CA ALA A 8 -5.32 -8.25 -10.91
C ALA A 8 -5.16 -9.60 -11.61
N GLN A 9 -4.24 -9.67 -12.57
CA GLN A 9 -3.82 -10.95 -13.15
C GLN A 9 -3.13 -11.81 -12.09
N VAL A 10 -3.25 -13.13 -12.18
CA VAL A 10 -2.64 -14.07 -11.20
C VAL A 10 -1.12 -13.85 -11.07
N VAL A 11 -0.44 -13.52 -12.18
CA VAL A 11 1.01 -13.25 -12.17
C VAL A 11 1.34 -11.98 -11.40
N HIS A 12 0.52 -10.94 -11.54
CA HIS A 12 0.68 -9.67 -10.81
C HIS A 12 0.58 -9.90 -9.30
N GLY A 13 -0.49 -10.54 -8.82
CA GLY A 13 -0.64 -10.85 -7.39
C GLY A 13 0.51 -11.71 -6.84
N ARG A 14 1.04 -12.65 -7.64
CA ARG A 14 2.24 -13.44 -7.27
C ARG A 14 3.49 -12.57 -7.12
N LEU A 15 3.68 -11.58 -7.99
CA LEU A 15 4.83 -10.66 -7.92
C LEU A 15 4.73 -9.77 -6.67
N VAL A 16 3.57 -9.16 -6.44
CA VAL A 16 3.31 -8.31 -5.27
C VAL A 16 3.56 -9.08 -3.97
N ALA A 17 3.02 -10.29 -3.84
CA ALA A 17 3.23 -11.11 -2.65
C ALA A 17 4.71 -11.50 -2.42
N ARG A 18 5.46 -11.79 -3.50
CA ARG A 18 6.89 -12.11 -3.41
C ARG A 18 7.71 -10.90 -3.01
N LEU A 19 7.40 -9.73 -3.57
CA LEU A 19 8.07 -8.48 -3.23
C LEU A 19 7.80 -8.08 -1.78
N ALA A 20 6.54 -8.14 -1.35
CA ALA A 20 6.14 -7.89 0.03
C ALA A 20 6.92 -8.77 1.01
N ARG A 21 7.03 -10.07 0.73
CA ARG A 21 7.84 -11.00 1.55
C ARG A 21 9.32 -10.61 1.57
N ALA A 22 9.90 -10.32 0.41
CA ALA A 22 11.32 -9.97 0.30
C ALA A 22 11.65 -8.66 1.04
N MET A 23 10.76 -7.67 0.96
CA MET A 23 10.88 -6.41 1.70
C MET A 23 10.66 -6.59 3.19
N GLY A 24 9.57 -7.24 3.61
CA GLY A 24 9.23 -7.47 5.02
C GLY A 24 10.31 -8.20 5.80
N ASN A 25 11.06 -9.10 5.16
CA ASN A 25 12.20 -9.79 5.77
C ASN A 25 13.43 -8.89 6.02
N GLN A 26 13.50 -7.72 5.36
CA GLN A 26 14.65 -6.81 5.42
C GLN A 26 14.33 -5.51 6.15
N LEU A 27 13.05 -5.11 6.18
CA LEU A 27 12.60 -3.92 6.89
C LEU A 27 12.78 -4.10 8.40
N ARG A 28 13.18 -3.02 9.07
CA ARG A 28 13.27 -2.96 10.53
C ARG A 28 11.99 -2.35 11.07
N ALA A 29 11.53 -2.84 12.22
CA ALA A 29 10.41 -2.24 12.93
C ALA A 29 10.65 -0.73 13.16
N PRO A 30 9.61 0.11 13.03
CA PRO A 30 8.19 -0.24 12.82
C PRO A 30 7.77 -0.37 11.33
N CYS A 31 8.71 -0.45 10.39
CA CYS A 31 8.39 -0.47 8.98
C CYS A 31 7.90 -1.84 8.50
N GLU A 32 6.80 -1.86 7.75
CA GLU A 32 6.23 -3.08 7.17
C GLU A 32 5.53 -2.79 5.83
N PRO A 33 5.44 -3.79 4.93
CA PRO A 33 4.70 -3.67 3.69
C PRO A 33 3.20 -3.96 3.87
N ILE A 34 2.34 -3.25 3.12
CA ILE A 34 0.89 -3.48 3.01
C ILE A 34 0.54 -3.56 1.52
N THR A 35 -0.21 -4.59 1.13
CA THR A 35 -0.75 -4.76 -0.23
C THR A 35 -2.10 -4.08 -0.37
N GLU A 36 -2.46 -3.66 -1.59
CA GLU A 36 -3.78 -3.07 -1.89
C GLU A 36 -4.09 -1.84 -1.00
N ALA A 37 -3.06 -1.04 -0.71
CA ALA A 37 -3.15 0.01 0.29
C ALA A 37 -3.90 1.22 -0.25
N GLY A 38 -4.95 1.64 0.46
CA GLY A 38 -5.60 2.92 0.24
C GLY A 38 -4.70 4.07 0.70
N ILE A 39 -4.48 5.07 -0.15
CA ILE A 39 -3.67 6.26 0.16
C ILE A 39 -4.53 7.51 0.02
N LYS A 40 -4.52 8.35 1.06
CA LYS A 40 -5.06 9.71 1.02
C LYS A 40 -3.89 10.69 1.22
N PRO A 41 -3.40 11.37 0.18
CA PRO A 41 -2.33 12.38 0.32
C PRO A 41 -2.75 13.48 1.30
N ALA A 42 -1.88 13.82 2.25
CA ALA A 42 -2.21 14.76 3.33
C ALA A 42 -2.56 16.18 2.84
N GLN A 43 -2.10 16.58 1.65
CA GLN A 43 -2.30 17.91 1.09
C GLN A 43 -3.54 18.01 0.18
N ARG A 44 -4.32 16.92 0.04
CA ARG A 44 -5.48 16.88 -0.85
C ARG A 44 -6.65 16.10 -0.23
N ASP A 45 -7.82 16.69 -0.28
CA ASP A 45 -9.06 16.07 0.21
C ASP A 45 -9.93 15.45 -0.90
N ASP A 46 -9.55 15.67 -2.15
CA ASP A 46 -10.29 15.28 -3.36
C ASP A 46 -9.67 14.10 -4.12
N THR A 47 -8.53 13.60 -3.65
CA THR A 47 -7.72 12.61 -4.36
C THR A 47 -7.45 11.40 -3.47
N TYR A 48 -7.65 10.21 -4.03
CA TYR A 48 -7.49 8.92 -3.35
C TYR A 48 -6.87 7.92 -4.34
N TRP A 49 -5.99 7.06 -3.84
CA TRP A 49 -5.34 6.02 -4.64
C TRP A 49 -5.40 4.67 -3.94
N GLN A 50 -5.33 3.61 -4.73
CA GLN A 50 -5.08 2.25 -4.27
C GLN A 50 -3.79 1.81 -4.95
N ALA A 51 -2.81 1.43 -4.14
CA ALA A 51 -1.49 1.00 -4.61
C ALA A 51 -1.32 -0.51 -4.43
N ASP A 52 -0.61 -1.15 -5.35
CA ASP A 52 -0.33 -2.58 -5.29
C ASP A 52 0.45 -2.95 -4.01
N LEU A 53 1.46 -2.13 -3.67
CA LEU A 53 2.26 -2.29 -2.46
C LEU A 53 2.74 -0.96 -1.89
N VAL A 54 2.63 -0.81 -0.57
CA VAL A 54 3.16 0.35 0.18
C VAL A 54 4.03 -0.12 1.33
N VAL A 55 5.12 0.60 1.58
CA VAL A 55 5.82 0.52 2.88
C VAL A 55 5.39 1.70 3.73
N HIS A 56 4.96 1.41 4.96
CA HIS A 56 4.67 2.40 5.98
C HIS A 56 5.49 2.09 7.23
N CYS A 57 5.62 3.06 8.14
CA CYS A 57 6.46 2.92 9.33
C CYS A 57 5.78 3.50 10.59
N ARG A 58 4.45 3.56 10.62
CA ARG A 58 3.70 4.00 11.81
C ARG A 58 2.75 2.90 12.24
N PRO A 59 2.45 2.73 13.53
CA PRO A 59 1.42 1.80 13.95
C PRO A 59 0.09 2.09 13.26
N LEU A 60 -0.56 1.05 12.74
CA LEU A 60 -1.91 1.15 12.19
C LEU A 60 -2.93 1.33 13.31
N VAL A 61 -3.95 2.12 13.06
CA VAL A 61 -5.08 2.31 14.00
C VAL A 61 -6.23 1.37 13.61
N PRO A 62 -6.96 0.76 14.56
CA PRO A 62 -8.16 -0.01 14.23
C PRO A 62 -9.15 0.77 13.38
N GLY A 63 -9.63 0.17 12.29
CA GLY A 63 -10.56 0.80 11.35
C GLY A 63 -9.92 1.82 10.41
N GLN A 64 -8.58 1.93 10.38
CA GLN A 64 -7.88 2.79 9.43
C GLN A 64 -8.11 2.32 7.99
N ILE A 65 -8.65 3.21 7.15
CA ILE A 65 -8.94 2.94 5.74
C ILE A 65 -7.81 3.45 4.83
N TYR A 66 -7.19 4.58 5.19
CA TYR A 66 -6.20 5.26 4.35
C TYR A 66 -4.88 5.48 5.07
N LEU A 67 -3.78 5.31 4.34
CA LEU A 67 -2.45 5.78 4.71
C LEU A 67 -2.29 7.23 4.28
N THR A 68 -1.66 8.05 5.14
CA THR A 68 -1.38 9.47 4.86
C THR A 68 0.12 9.75 4.65
N ASP A 69 0.98 8.78 4.96
CA ASP A 69 2.44 8.91 4.87
C ASP A 69 3.16 7.65 4.35
N PRO A 70 2.86 7.23 3.12
CA PRO A 70 3.62 6.15 2.49
C PRO A 70 5.11 6.54 2.44
N ARG A 71 5.99 5.59 2.80
CA ARG A 71 7.46 5.77 2.68
C ARG A 71 7.98 5.27 1.34
N LEU A 72 7.30 4.28 0.77
CA LEU A 72 7.53 3.76 -0.58
C LEU A 72 6.18 3.30 -1.14
N VAL A 73 5.96 3.56 -2.42
CA VAL A 73 4.83 3.07 -3.22
C VAL A 73 5.41 2.29 -4.40
N VAL A 74 4.86 1.12 -4.71
CA VAL A 74 5.23 0.28 -5.85
C VAL A 74 3.95 -0.16 -6.57
N GLU A 75 3.98 -0.11 -7.90
CA GLU A 75 2.94 -0.53 -8.85
C GLU A 75 3.58 -1.46 -9.91
#